data_AF-A0A9P9KAS3-F1
#
_entry.id   AF-A0A9P9KAS3-F1
#
_cell.length_a   1.000
_cell.length_b   1.000
_cell.length_c   1.000
_cell.angle_alpha   90.00
_cell.angle_beta   90.00
_cell.angle_gamma   90.00
#
_symmetry.space_group_name_H-M   'P 1'
#
loop_
_entity.id
_entity.type
_entity.pdbx_description
1 polymer ?
#
loop_
_entity_poly.entity_id
_entity_poly.type
_entity_poly.pdbx_seq_one_letter_code
_entity_poly.pdbx_strand_id
1 'polypeptide(L)'
;MHEIGIAVMNAWGSVTYPAHLYNTLQQEGLLVNRWQNMDVVRSLLGDSNFFVGNPPKNKDEYLNKFLLQVGYSASAITAHKGCPLRQSKSHQDMASRSGPPGIKDGVPVSSIFIERYLRQSGQVSLTPENVDYIISGRNYLENHSENDVSFVKADGARDPEIQKQKQNKKATDGGKLKPGELLKPLAMALTAEMFEFSFPYLVLHRWAWKFLRQIKSVCDPVLQRLYGPAYLDQEKKLPLTVEYILMTFAEDPDGDGRELMRIATRDLNRLVCQKGIWDVAITAAGKMYGSQFELDNVDDDDGDLSELPPPE
;
A
#
# COMPACT_ATOMS: atom_id res chain seq x y z
N MET A 1 -15.28 -9.74 5.48
CA MET A 1 -14.88 -9.23 4.14
C MET A 1 -13.43 -8.74 4.16
N HIS A 2 -13.01 -8.00 5.20
CA HIS A 2 -11.62 -7.62 5.45
C HIS A 2 -10.59 -8.74 5.24
N GLU A 3 -10.62 -9.79 6.06
CA GLU A 3 -9.64 -10.90 6.03
C GLU A 3 -9.52 -11.54 4.63
N ILE A 4 -10.64 -11.83 3.98
CA ILE A 4 -10.69 -12.39 2.62
C ILE A 4 -10.09 -11.39 1.62
N GLY A 5 -10.41 -10.10 1.76
CA GLY A 5 -9.87 -9.03 0.93
C GLY A 5 -8.35 -8.95 1.01
N ILE A 6 -7.80 -8.86 2.23
CA ILE A 6 -6.35 -8.85 2.48
C ILE A 6 -5.69 -10.13 1.91
N ALA A 7 -6.28 -11.30 2.16
CA ALA A 7 -5.75 -12.57 1.67
C ALA A 7 -5.69 -12.63 0.14
N VAL A 8 -6.74 -12.17 -0.56
CA VAL A 8 -6.77 -12.12 -2.03
C VAL A 8 -5.73 -11.12 -2.56
N MET A 9 -5.60 -9.93 -1.96
CA MET A 9 -4.59 -8.96 -2.39
C MET A 9 -3.16 -9.51 -2.24
N ASN A 10 -2.87 -10.18 -1.12
CA ASN A 10 -1.57 -10.79 -0.85
C ASN A 10 -1.26 -11.95 -1.80
N ALA A 11 -2.20 -12.86 -1.99
CA ALA A 11 -1.99 -14.05 -2.82
C ALA A 11 -1.69 -13.70 -4.29
N TRP A 12 -2.22 -12.57 -4.77
CA TRP A 12 -2.11 -12.16 -6.17
C TRP A 12 -1.20 -10.94 -6.37
N GLY A 13 -0.62 -10.34 -5.32
CA GLY A 13 0.16 -9.10 -5.44
C GLY A 13 -0.59 -7.95 -6.10
N SER A 14 -1.93 -8.02 -6.12
CA SER A 14 -2.76 -7.26 -7.05
C SER A 14 -2.78 -5.76 -6.77
N VAL A 15 -2.49 -5.36 -5.52
CA VAL A 15 -2.47 -3.96 -5.10
C VAL A 15 -1.04 -3.51 -4.84
N THR A 16 -0.24 -4.33 -4.16
CA THR A 16 1.16 -4.01 -3.83
C THR A 16 1.99 -3.70 -5.07
N TYR A 17 1.89 -4.49 -6.15
CA TYR A 17 2.76 -4.28 -7.31
C TYR A 17 2.33 -3.03 -8.11
N PRO A 18 1.03 -2.81 -8.37
CA PRO A 18 0.57 -1.51 -8.88
C PRO A 18 0.91 -0.32 -8.00
N ALA A 19 0.93 -0.47 -6.67
CA ALA A 19 1.32 0.62 -5.76
C ALA A 19 2.78 1.05 -5.99
N HIS A 20 3.68 0.10 -6.23
CA HIS A 20 5.06 0.40 -6.63
C HIS A 20 5.13 1.17 -7.95
N LEU A 21 4.42 0.70 -8.98
CA LEU A 21 4.39 1.40 -10.26
C LEU A 21 3.82 2.82 -10.11
N TYR A 22 2.68 2.96 -9.41
CA TYR A 22 2.06 4.25 -9.14
C TYR A 22 3.01 5.21 -8.43
N ASN A 23 3.66 4.76 -7.36
CA ASN A 23 4.66 5.56 -6.65
C ASN A 23 5.80 5.97 -7.58
N THR A 24 6.34 5.06 -8.40
CA THR A 24 7.39 5.41 -9.36
C THR A 24 6.93 6.46 -10.37
N LEU A 25 5.73 6.31 -10.97
CA LEU A 25 5.20 7.28 -11.92
C LEU A 25 4.98 8.66 -11.27
N GLN A 26 4.59 8.67 -9.99
CA GLN A 26 4.42 9.90 -9.21
C GLN A 26 5.76 10.59 -8.94
N GLN A 27 6.78 9.85 -8.48
CA GLN A 27 8.11 10.42 -8.19
C GLN A 27 8.83 10.90 -9.46
N GLU A 28 8.56 10.29 -10.61
CA GLU A 28 9.07 10.75 -11.92
C GLU A 28 8.29 11.96 -12.49
N GLY A 29 7.28 12.49 -11.77
CA GLY A 29 6.49 13.64 -12.19
C GLY A 29 5.65 13.39 -13.44
N LEU A 30 5.31 12.13 -13.73
CA LEU A 30 4.60 11.76 -14.96
C LEU A 30 3.07 11.81 -14.79
N LEU A 31 2.58 11.70 -13.55
CA LEU A 31 1.15 11.68 -13.26
C LEU A 31 0.56 13.09 -13.23
N VAL A 32 -0.58 13.25 -13.90
CA VAL A 32 -1.35 14.50 -13.86
C VAL A 32 -2.37 14.45 -12.71
N ASN A 33 -2.91 13.27 -12.43
CA ASN A 33 -3.91 13.07 -11.38
C ASN A 33 -3.47 11.97 -10.42
N ARG A 34 -3.91 12.10 -9.16
CA ARG A 34 -3.67 11.11 -8.11
C ARG A 34 -4.66 9.94 -8.20
N TRP A 35 -4.18 8.73 -7.93
CA TRP A 35 -5.02 7.55 -7.82
C TRP A 35 -5.59 7.46 -6.40
N GLN A 36 -6.69 8.17 -6.14
CA GLN A 36 -7.26 8.35 -4.81
C GLN A 36 -7.47 7.05 -4.03
N ASN A 37 -8.03 5.99 -4.64
CA ASN A 37 -8.19 4.70 -3.95
C ASN A 37 -6.86 4.11 -3.45
N MET A 38 -5.78 4.28 -4.23
CA MET A 38 -4.46 3.79 -3.86
C MET A 38 -3.87 4.64 -2.72
N ASP A 39 -4.11 5.95 -2.74
CA ASP A 39 -3.69 6.83 -1.64
C ASP A 39 -4.44 6.48 -0.35
N VAL A 40 -5.78 6.34 -0.41
CA VAL A 40 -6.59 5.96 0.75
C VAL A 40 -6.17 4.61 1.32
N VAL A 41 -5.97 3.58 0.49
CA VAL A 41 -5.59 2.26 1.00
C VAL A 41 -4.17 2.28 1.58
N ARG A 42 -3.26 3.09 1.04
CA ARG A 42 -1.92 3.31 1.60
C ARG A 42 -1.98 4.00 2.95
N SER A 43 -2.79 5.04 3.10
CA SER A 43 -3.03 5.69 4.40
C SER A 43 -3.70 4.76 5.41
N LEU A 44 -4.69 3.96 4.97
CA LEU A 44 -5.40 3.03 5.83
C LEU A 44 -4.55 1.85 6.27
N LEU A 45 -3.69 1.29 5.43
CA LEU A 45 -2.85 0.14 5.82
C LEU A 45 -1.45 0.55 6.29
N GLY A 46 -1.02 1.77 5.99
CA GLY A 46 0.34 2.28 6.22
C GLY A 46 1.31 1.85 5.13
N ASP A 47 2.22 2.74 4.76
CA ASP A 47 3.15 2.53 3.63
C ASP A 47 4.10 1.33 3.84
N SER A 48 4.39 0.99 5.09
CA SER A 48 5.23 -0.16 5.45
C SER A 48 4.65 -1.54 5.02
N ASN A 49 3.36 -1.60 4.67
CA ASN A 49 2.73 -2.80 4.11
C ASN A 49 2.88 -2.91 2.59
N PHE A 50 3.23 -1.81 1.92
CA PHE A 50 3.41 -1.76 0.47
C PHE A 50 4.87 -1.72 0.06
N PHE A 51 5.72 -1.12 0.89
CA PHE A 51 7.13 -0.92 0.60
C PHE A 51 8.00 -1.50 1.70
N VAL A 52 9.06 -2.22 1.32
CA VAL A 52 10.10 -2.64 2.27
C VAL A 52 10.88 -1.41 2.73
N GLY A 53 10.56 -0.93 3.93
CA GLY A 53 11.11 0.31 4.49
C GLY A 53 10.24 1.52 4.15
N ASN A 54 10.85 2.57 3.62
CA ASN A 54 10.14 3.78 3.15
C ASN A 54 9.83 3.68 1.65
N PRO A 55 8.78 4.36 1.15
CA PRO A 55 8.52 4.46 -0.28
C PRO A 55 9.77 4.92 -1.04
N PRO A 56 10.12 4.27 -2.17
CA PRO A 56 11.27 4.68 -2.97
C PRO A 56 11.01 6.06 -3.58
N LYS A 57 12.01 6.95 -3.50
CA LYS A 57 11.95 8.31 -4.08
C LYS A 57 12.89 8.51 -5.27
N ASN A 58 13.82 7.58 -5.45
CA ASN A 58 14.90 7.70 -6.42
C ASN A 58 14.88 6.53 -7.39
N LYS A 59 15.36 6.77 -8.62
CA LYS A 59 15.48 5.77 -9.70
C LYS A 59 16.17 4.48 -9.27
N ASP A 60 17.27 4.62 -8.53
CA ASP A 60 18.08 3.49 -8.05
C ASP A 60 17.36 2.61 -7.01
N GLU A 61 16.30 3.12 -6.38
CA GLU A 61 15.57 2.41 -5.34
C GLU A 61 14.31 1.70 -5.86
N TYR A 62 13.70 2.16 -6.97
CA TYR A 62 12.41 1.63 -7.43
C TYR A 62 12.44 0.13 -7.64
N LEU A 63 13.38 -0.33 -8.48
CA LEU A 63 13.53 -1.74 -8.81
C LEU A 63 13.97 -2.55 -7.58
N ASN A 64 14.98 -2.09 -6.84
CA ASN A 64 15.49 -2.81 -5.68
C ASN A 64 14.42 -3.03 -4.60
N LYS A 65 13.65 -2.00 -4.24
CA LYS A 65 12.57 -2.14 -3.26
C LYS A 65 11.42 -2.98 -3.79
N PHE A 66 11.11 -2.87 -5.08
CA PHE A 66 10.11 -3.73 -5.72
C PHE A 66 10.52 -5.21 -5.66
N LEU A 67 11.76 -5.55 -6.03
CA LEU A 67 12.26 -6.92 -6.00
C LEU A 67 12.23 -7.50 -4.58
N LEU A 68 12.58 -6.71 -3.56
CA LEU A 68 12.43 -7.11 -2.16
C LEU A 68 10.96 -7.39 -1.79
N GLN A 69 10.02 -6.56 -2.28
CA GLN A 69 8.59 -6.74 -2.06
C GLN A 69 8.01 -7.95 -2.82
N VAL A 70 8.54 -8.28 -3.98
CA VAL A 70 8.25 -9.52 -4.72
C VAL A 70 8.81 -10.75 -3.98
N GLY A 71 9.70 -10.54 -3.01
CA GLY A 71 10.25 -11.58 -2.16
C GLY A 71 11.61 -12.09 -2.62
N TYR A 72 12.34 -11.36 -3.48
CA TYR A 72 13.71 -11.72 -3.84
C TYR A 72 14.66 -11.51 -2.67
N SER A 73 15.67 -12.38 -2.56
CA SER A 73 16.69 -12.20 -1.53
C SER A 73 17.61 -11.03 -1.87
N ALA A 74 17.98 -10.22 -0.87
CA ALA A 74 18.93 -9.11 -1.05
C ALA A 74 20.27 -9.59 -1.63
N SER A 75 20.72 -10.79 -1.24
CA SER A 75 21.91 -11.44 -1.79
C SER A 75 21.79 -11.72 -3.29
N ALA A 76 20.63 -12.17 -3.77
CA ALA A 76 20.42 -12.42 -5.20
C ALA A 76 20.40 -11.10 -5.99
N ILE A 77 19.76 -10.07 -5.46
CA ILE A 77 19.72 -8.74 -6.09
C ILE A 77 21.15 -8.19 -6.27
N THR A 78 21.97 -8.23 -5.21
CA THR A 78 23.37 -7.76 -5.26
C THR A 78 24.23 -8.61 -6.20
N ALA A 79 24.08 -9.94 -6.17
CA ALA A 79 24.83 -10.84 -7.05
C ALA A 79 24.55 -10.58 -8.54
N HIS A 80 23.33 -10.19 -8.87
CA HIS A 80 22.89 -9.91 -10.24
C HIS A 80 22.84 -8.42 -10.59
N LYS A 81 23.51 -7.56 -9.82
CA LYS A 81 23.58 -6.09 -10.04
C LYS A 81 22.20 -5.44 -10.25
N GLY A 82 21.19 -5.90 -9.52
CA GLY A 82 19.83 -5.36 -9.64
C GLY A 82 19.00 -5.89 -10.81
N CYS A 83 19.55 -6.72 -11.71
CA CYS A 83 18.83 -7.29 -12.88
C CYS A 83 18.77 -8.84 -12.86
N PRO A 84 18.15 -9.45 -11.84
CA PRO A 84 18.13 -10.90 -11.60
C PRO A 84 17.58 -11.76 -12.76
N LEU A 85 16.54 -11.29 -13.47
CA LEU A 85 15.84 -12.08 -14.49
C LEU A 85 16.59 -12.27 -15.81
N ARG A 86 17.68 -11.54 -16.04
CA ARG A 86 18.49 -11.69 -17.26
C ARG A 86 19.54 -12.80 -17.13
N GLN A 87 19.91 -13.14 -15.89
CA GLN A 87 20.97 -14.10 -15.58
C GLN A 87 20.45 -15.42 -14.99
N SER A 88 19.29 -15.41 -14.33
CA SER A 88 18.63 -16.60 -13.79
C SER A 88 17.41 -17.01 -14.62
N LYS A 89 17.17 -18.32 -14.73
CA LYS A 89 16.04 -18.89 -15.50
C LYS A 89 14.74 -18.99 -14.69
N SER A 90 14.77 -18.78 -13.38
CA SER A 90 13.59 -18.96 -12.53
C SER A 90 13.52 -17.96 -11.37
N HIS A 91 12.34 -17.36 -11.18
CA HIS A 91 12.01 -16.58 -9.98
C HIS A 91 12.19 -17.40 -8.68
N GLN A 92 11.97 -18.71 -8.75
CA GLN A 92 12.07 -19.61 -7.58
C GLN A 92 13.51 -19.70 -7.06
N ASP A 93 14.50 -19.58 -7.93
CA ASP A 93 15.91 -19.68 -7.56
C ASP A 93 16.39 -18.44 -6.79
N MET A 94 15.64 -17.33 -6.89
CA MET A 94 15.99 -16.03 -6.32
C MET A 94 15.09 -15.62 -5.15
N ALA A 95 14.03 -16.41 -4.91
CA ALA A 95 13.08 -16.18 -3.85
C ALA A 95 13.73 -16.34 -2.47
N SER A 96 13.44 -15.41 -1.58
CA SER A 96 13.76 -15.53 -0.17
C SER A 96 12.98 -16.69 0.45
N ARG A 97 13.56 -17.33 1.46
CA ARG A 97 12.89 -18.43 2.20
C ARG A 97 11.61 -17.99 2.91
N SER A 98 11.51 -16.70 3.24
CA SER A 98 10.37 -16.10 3.92
C SER A 98 9.25 -15.70 2.96
N GLY A 99 9.49 -15.73 1.65
CA GLY A 99 8.54 -15.29 0.64
C GLY A 99 8.36 -13.76 0.58
N PRO A 100 7.45 -13.29 -0.28
CA PRO A 100 7.11 -11.87 -0.38
C PRO A 100 6.49 -11.37 0.94
N PRO A 101 6.92 -10.21 1.46
CA PRO A 101 6.23 -9.59 2.60
C PRO A 101 4.78 -9.26 2.20
N GLY A 102 3.83 -9.83 2.92
CA GLY A 102 2.40 -9.56 2.72
C GLY A 102 1.92 -8.36 3.53
N ILE A 103 0.82 -7.76 3.08
CA ILE A 103 0.03 -6.80 3.84
C ILE A 103 -0.42 -7.47 5.14
N LYS A 104 -0.06 -6.87 6.28
CA LYS A 104 -0.45 -7.32 7.62
C LYS A 104 -1.83 -6.79 7.97
N ASP A 105 -2.53 -7.56 8.80
CA ASP A 105 -3.80 -7.13 9.37
C ASP A 105 -3.57 -5.93 10.32
N GLY A 106 -4.26 -4.82 10.07
CA GLY A 106 -4.15 -3.59 10.85
C GLY A 106 -5.33 -3.35 11.80
N VAL A 107 -6.24 -4.33 11.98
CA VAL A 107 -7.42 -4.21 12.86
C VAL A 107 -7.36 -5.16 14.08
N PRO A 108 -6.33 -5.04 14.94
CA PRO A 108 -6.10 -5.97 16.03
C PRO A 108 -7.26 -6.08 17.01
N VAL A 109 -8.00 -4.99 17.30
CA VAL A 109 -9.12 -5.00 18.25
C VAL A 109 -10.37 -5.63 17.63
N SER A 110 -10.70 -5.27 16.39
CA SER A 110 -11.83 -5.83 15.65
C SER A 110 -11.65 -7.33 15.43
N SER A 111 -10.42 -7.78 15.16
CA SER A 111 -10.10 -9.19 14.96
C SER A 111 -10.33 -10.07 16.20
N ILE A 112 -10.26 -9.51 17.42
CA ILE A 112 -10.58 -10.26 18.66
C ILE A 112 -12.04 -10.74 18.64
N PHE A 113 -12.94 -9.93 18.10
CA PHE A 113 -14.37 -10.21 18.09
C PHE A 113 -14.78 -11.16 16.96
N ILE A 114 -13.95 -11.29 15.91
CA ILE A 114 -14.18 -12.25 14.81
C ILE A 114 -14.27 -13.68 15.35
N GLU A 115 -13.34 -14.07 16.21
CA GLU A 115 -13.32 -15.44 16.77
C GLU A 115 -14.61 -15.76 17.52
N ARG A 116 -15.07 -14.82 18.35
CA ARG A 116 -16.29 -14.99 19.13
C ARG A 116 -17.55 -15.02 18.27
N TYR A 117 -17.72 -14.03 17.40
CA TYR A 117 -19.01 -13.80 16.73
C TYR A 117 -19.12 -14.48 15.37
N LEU A 118 -18.02 -14.61 14.61
CA LEU A 118 -18.03 -15.21 13.28
C LEU A 118 -17.59 -16.66 13.29
N ARG A 119 -16.60 -17.02 14.13
CA ARG A 119 -16.06 -18.40 14.21
C ARG A 119 -16.67 -19.22 15.34
N GLN A 120 -17.59 -18.64 16.10
CA GLN A 120 -18.37 -19.30 17.16
C GLN A 120 -17.50 -19.98 18.23
N SER A 121 -16.29 -19.47 18.49
CA SER A 121 -15.42 -20.02 19.54
C SER A 121 -16.01 -19.84 20.95
N GLY A 122 -16.99 -18.94 21.11
CA GLY A 122 -17.66 -18.64 22.37
C GLY A 122 -16.81 -17.81 23.35
N GLN A 123 -15.54 -17.54 23.05
CA GLN A 123 -14.61 -16.82 23.92
C GLN A 123 -13.99 -15.59 23.23
N VAL A 124 -13.82 -14.51 23.99
CA VAL A 124 -12.97 -13.37 23.62
C VAL A 124 -11.61 -13.59 24.26
N SER A 125 -10.59 -13.91 23.47
CA SER A 125 -9.21 -13.97 23.95
C SER A 125 -8.60 -12.57 23.95
N LEU A 126 -8.91 -11.78 24.97
CA LEU A 126 -8.30 -10.46 25.15
C LEU A 126 -6.90 -10.65 25.76
N THR A 127 -5.85 -10.52 24.95
CA THR A 127 -4.47 -10.65 25.46
C THR A 127 -3.99 -9.33 26.08
N PRO A 128 -2.95 -9.35 26.93
CA PRO A 128 -2.35 -8.12 27.46
C PRO A 128 -1.90 -7.13 26.38
N GLU A 129 -1.40 -7.62 25.25
CA GLU A 129 -0.99 -6.79 24.11
C GLU A 129 -2.18 -6.06 23.49
N ASN A 130 -3.34 -6.73 23.40
CA ASN A 130 -4.58 -6.13 22.92
C ASN A 130 -5.06 -5.03 23.88
N VAL A 131 -4.95 -5.27 25.19
CA VAL A 131 -5.28 -4.28 26.23
C VAL A 131 -4.37 -3.06 26.11
N ASP A 132 -3.05 -3.26 25.97
CA ASP A 132 -2.09 -2.18 25.81
C ASP A 132 -2.33 -1.38 24.51
N TYR A 133 -2.74 -2.04 23.43
CA TYR A 133 -3.13 -1.37 22.19
C TYR A 133 -4.38 -0.51 22.37
N ILE A 134 -5.42 -1.05 23.00
CA ILE A 134 -6.67 -0.32 23.31
C ILE A 134 -6.38 0.90 24.17
N ILE A 135 -5.52 0.76 25.19
CA ILE A 135 -5.11 1.86 26.07
C ILE A 135 -4.25 2.87 25.30
N SER A 136 -3.40 2.42 24.39
CA SER A 136 -2.57 3.32 23.56
C SER A 136 -3.42 4.15 22.61
N GLY A 137 -4.50 3.58 22.04
CA GLY A 137 -5.44 4.29 21.17
C GLY A 137 -6.14 5.47 21.86
N ARG A 138 -6.40 5.35 23.18
CA ARG A 138 -6.93 6.43 24.01
C ARG A 138 -6.09 7.72 23.93
N ASN A 139 -4.78 7.60 24.00
CA ASN A 139 -3.88 8.75 24.12
C ASN A 139 -3.73 9.55 22.81
N TYR A 140 -4.12 9.00 21.67
CA TYR A 140 -4.04 9.72 20.38
C TYR A 140 -5.24 10.64 20.16
N LEU A 141 -6.45 10.17 20.43
CA LEU A 141 -7.68 10.96 20.27
C LEU A 141 -7.89 12.00 21.37
N GLU A 142 -7.39 11.76 22.60
CA GLU A 142 -7.55 12.71 23.72
C GLU A 142 -6.66 13.97 23.57
N ASN A 143 -5.67 13.94 22.66
CA ASN A 143 -4.77 15.07 22.35
C ASN A 143 -5.17 15.90 21.13
N HIS A 144 -6.22 15.52 20.39
CA HIS A 144 -6.75 16.30 19.26
C HIS A 144 -8.05 17.00 19.71
N SER A 145 -8.13 18.32 19.52
CA SER A 145 -9.24 19.15 20.01
C SER A 145 -10.60 18.68 19.46
N GLU A 146 -11.65 18.83 20.26
CA GLU A 146 -13.05 18.42 19.98
C GLU A 146 -13.65 18.88 18.63
N ASN A 147 -12.98 19.77 17.89
CA ASN A 147 -13.48 20.37 16.65
C ASN A 147 -12.73 19.95 15.38
N ASP A 148 -11.67 19.14 15.47
CA ASP A 148 -10.95 18.68 14.28
C ASP A 148 -10.92 17.16 14.24
N VAL A 149 -11.82 16.60 13.44
CA VAL A 149 -11.95 15.15 13.25
C VAL A 149 -11.04 14.75 12.07
N SER A 150 -9.77 15.15 12.11
CA SER A 150 -8.74 14.69 11.19
C SER A 150 -8.27 13.30 11.65
N PHE A 151 -8.90 12.25 11.11
CA PHE A 151 -8.51 10.86 11.37
C PHE A 151 -7.22 10.51 10.63
N VAL A 152 -6.09 11.05 11.07
CA VAL A 152 -4.78 10.62 10.61
C VAL A 152 -4.45 9.31 11.32
N LYS A 153 -4.54 8.20 10.59
CA LYS A 153 -3.96 6.95 11.05
C LYS A 153 -2.47 7.21 11.24
N ALA A 154 -1.96 6.97 12.46
CA ALA A 154 -0.54 7.11 12.76
C ALA A 154 0.23 6.19 11.80
N ASP A 155 0.75 6.78 10.74
CA ASP A 155 1.61 6.11 9.80
C ASP A 155 2.82 5.59 10.58
N GLY A 156 3.41 4.49 10.12
CA GLY A 156 4.53 3.82 10.77
C GLY A 156 5.82 4.65 10.89
N ALA A 157 5.77 5.97 10.72
CA ALA A 157 6.79 6.92 11.14
C ALA A 157 6.83 6.98 12.67
N ARG A 158 7.42 5.92 13.24
CA ARG A 158 7.72 5.78 14.66
C ARG A 158 8.64 6.91 15.08
N ASP A 159 8.10 7.94 15.72
CA ASP A 159 8.89 8.94 16.42
C ASP A 159 9.82 8.22 17.43
N PRO A 160 11.15 8.39 17.34
CA PRO A 160 12.11 7.76 18.24
C PRO A 160 11.89 8.14 19.72
N GLU A 161 11.22 9.26 20.03
CA GLU A 161 10.90 9.63 21.41
C GLU A 161 9.80 8.74 22.03
N ILE A 162 8.82 8.32 21.23
CA ILE A 162 7.75 7.40 21.68
C ILE A 162 8.33 5.99 21.94
N GLN A 163 9.35 5.58 21.20
CA GLN A 163 10.07 4.32 21.46
C GLN A 163 10.86 4.35 22.78
N LYS A 164 11.49 5.48 23.15
CA LYS A 164 12.15 5.61 24.45
C LYS A 164 11.17 5.53 25.61
N GLN A 165 9.94 6.03 25.44
CA GLN A 165 8.88 5.87 26.45
C GLN A 165 8.32 4.44 26.50
N LYS A 166 8.22 3.74 25.36
CA LYS A 166 7.79 2.32 25.32
C LYS A 166 8.81 1.35 25.90
N GLN A 167 10.12 1.59 25.74
CA GLN A 167 11.15 0.73 26.35
C GLN A 167 11.24 0.90 27.88
N ASN A 168 10.81 2.05 28.41
CA ASN A 168 10.84 2.33 29.85
C ASN A 168 9.55 1.95 30.60
N LYS A 169 8.45 1.64 29.91
CA LYS A 169 7.26 1.05 30.56
C LYS A 169 7.41 -0.47 30.59
N LYS A 170 7.86 -0.99 31.73
CA LYS A 170 7.77 -2.43 32.05
C LYS A 170 6.35 -2.91 31.71
N ALA A 171 6.27 -4.07 31.04
CA ALA A 171 5.05 -4.76 30.56
C ALA A 171 4.07 -5.21 31.68
N THR A 172 4.05 -4.52 32.81
CA THR A 172 3.33 -4.90 34.03
C THR A 172 2.37 -3.82 34.54
N ASP A 173 2.28 -2.65 33.90
CA ASP A 173 1.41 -1.55 34.38
C ASP A 173 0.08 -1.41 33.60
N GLY A 174 -0.12 -2.21 32.53
CA GLY A 174 -1.40 -2.30 31.80
C GLY A 174 -2.53 -2.99 32.57
N GLY A 175 -2.25 -3.53 33.77
CA GLY A 175 -3.15 -4.39 34.53
C GLY A 175 -4.09 -3.72 35.53
N LYS A 176 -4.22 -2.37 35.56
CA LYS A 176 -4.94 -1.67 36.65
C LYS A 176 -6.18 -0.87 36.23
N LEU A 177 -6.68 -1.02 35.01
CA LEU A 177 -7.94 -0.36 34.63
C LEU A 177 -9.13 -1.22 35.01
N LYS A 178 -10.13 -0.60 35.65
CA LYS A 178 -11.41 -1.29 35.91
C LYS A 178 -12.10 -1.56 34.56
N PRO A 179 -12.88 -2.64 34.41
CA PRO A 179 -13.57 -2.94 33.14
C PRO A 179 -14.38 -1.77 32.58
N GLY A 180 -15.02 -0.97 33.45
CA GLY A 180 -15.76 0.22 33.03
C GLY A 180 -14.90 1.34 32.47
N GLU A 181 -13.64 1.45 32.89
CA GLU A 181 -12.68 2.43 32.38
C GLU A 181 -12.07 2.01 31.02
N LEU A 182 -12.19 0.73 30.66
CA LEU A 182 -11.74 0.20 29.37
C LEU A 182 -12.77 0.39 28.25
N LEU A 183 -14.06 0.57 28.59
CA LEU A 183 -15.13 0.68 27.60
C LEU A 183 -14.95 1.86 26.64
N LYS A 184 -14.59 3.05 27.17
CA LYS A 184 -14.36 4.24 26.35
C LYS A 184 -13.13 4.05 25.41
N PRO A 185 -11.94 3.67 25.90
CA PRO A 185 -10.80 3.32 25.04
C PRO A 185 -11.12 2.26 23.99
N LEU A 186 -11.86 1.23 24.36
CA LEU A 186 -12.26 0.15 23.45
C LEU A 186 -13.16 0.67 22.34
N ALA A 187 -14.18 1.47 22.67
CA ALA A 187 -15.06 2.08 21.68
C ALA A 187 -14.29 2.99 20.72
N MET A 188 -13.34 3.77 21.24
CA MET A 188 -12.47 4.64 20.43
C MET A 188 -11.56 3.85 19.49
N ALA A 189 -10.92 2.78 19.99
CA ALA A 189 -10.06 1.91 19.18
C ALA A 189 -10.84 1.21 18.07
N LEU A 190 -12.03 0.67 18.38
CA LEU A 190 -12.93 0.07 17.38
C LEU A 190 -13.39 1.09 16.33
N THR A 191 -13.68 2.32 16.75
CA THR A 191 -14.07 3.40 15.83
C THR A 191 -12.91 3.80 14.92
N ALA A 192 -11.69 3.86 15.43
CA ALA A 192 -10.49 4.14 14.64
C ALA A 192 -10.18 3.03 13.61
N GLU A 193 -10.38 1.77 13.97
CA GLU A 193 -10.20 0.62 13.07
C GLU A 193 -11.34 0.47 12.04
N MET A 194 -12.50 1.10 12.30
CA MET A 194 -13.70 0.92 11.49
C MET A 194 -13.44 1.16 10.01
N PHE A 195 -12.72 2.23 9.64
CA PHE A 195 -12.48 2.57 8.24
C PHE A 195 -11.58 1.57 7.50
N GLU A 196 -10.58 1.02 8.19
CA GLU A 196 -9.75 -0.04 7.62
C GLU A 196 -10.57 -1.32 7.46
N PHE A 197 -11.21 -1.78 8.54
CA PHE A 197 -12.00 -3.02 8.55
C PHE A 197 -13.09 -3.06 7.47
N SER A 198 -13.62 -1.88 7.20
CA SER A 198 -14.68 -1.58 6.25
C SER A 198 -14.28 -1.54 4.79
N PHE A 199 -13.00 -1.23 4.53
CA PHE A 199 -12.60 -0.80 3.21
C PHE A 199 -12.86 -1.91 2.18
N PRO A 200 -13.41 -1.59 0.99
CA PRO A 200 -13.83 -2.61 0.04
C PRO A 200 -12.64 -3.18 -0.75
N TYR A 201 -11.75 -3.90 -0.07
CA TYR A 201 -10.51 -4.47 -0.62
C TYR A 201 -10.71 -5.36 -1.85
N LEU A 202 -11.81 -6.11 -1.93
CA LEU A 202 -12.10 -6.93 -3.11
C LEU A 202 -12.46 -6.09 -4.34
N VAL A 203 -13.07 -4.92 -4.13
CA VAL A 203 -13.33 -3.96 -5.20
C VAL A 203 -12.02 -3.36 -5.67
N LEU A 204 -11.15 -2.96 -4.73
CA LEU A 204 -9.81 -2.48 -5.06
C LEU A 204 -8.98 -3.52 -5.81
N HIS A 205 -8.96 -4.78 -5.35
CA HIS A 205 -8.32 -5.90 -6.04
C HIS A 205 -8.78 -6.01 -7.49
N ARG A 206 -10.10 -6.02 -7.73
CA ARG A 206 -10.67 -6.13 -9.08
C ARG A 206 -10.22 -4.97 -9.97
N TRP A 207 -10.17 -3.76 -9.44
CA TRP A 207 -9.73 -2.57 -10.17
C TRP A 207 -8.24 -2.61 -10.48
N ALA A 208 -7.41 -2.91 -9.49
CA ALA A 208 -5.98 -3.03 -9.69
C ALA A 208 -5.63 -4.18 -10.67
N TRP A 209 -6.41 -5.27 -10.67
CA TRP A 209 -6.28 -6.34 -11.66
C TRP A 209 -6.63 -5.89 -13.08
N LYS A 210 -7.72 -5.11 -13.25
CA LYS A 210 -8.06 -4.51 -14.56
C LYS A 210 -6.96 -3.58 -15.05
N PHE A 211 -6.41 -2.75 -14.15
CA PHE A 211 -5.30 -1.87 -14.46
C PHE A 211 -4.08 -2.65 -14.95
N LEU A 212 -3.70 -3.70 -14.24
CA LEU A 212 -2.60 -4.58 -14.64
C LEU A 212 -2.82 -5.21 -16.02
N ARG A 213 -4.04 -5.68 -16.34
CA ARG A 213 -4.37 -6.21 -17.67
C ARG A 213 -4.21 -5.16 -18.76
N GLN A 214 -4.65 -3.94 -18.48
CA GLN A 214 -4.53 -2.84 -19.43
C GLN A 214 -3.07 -2.48 -19.66
N ILE A 215 -2.28 -2.29 -18.60
CA ILE A 215 -0.84 -2.04 -18.71
C ILE A 215 -0.15 -3.14 -19.51
N LYS A 216 -0.42 -4.41 -19.18
CA LYS A 216 0.13 -5.52 -19.95
C LYS A 216 -0.21 -5.36 -21.42
N SER A 217 -1.47 -5.12 -21.77
CA SER A 217 -1.91 -5.00 -23.16
C SER A 217 -1.21 -3.86 -23.92
N VAL A 218 -0.95 -2.73 -23.27
CA VAL A 218 -0.36 -1.55 -23.94
C VAL A 218 1.16 -1.61 -23.99
N CYS A 219 1.79 -2.22 -22.99
CA CYS A 219 3.23 -2.42 -22.93
C CYS A 219 3.69 -3.69 -23.67
N ASP A 220 2.76 -4.61 -23.97
CA ASP A 220 3.04 -5.92 -24.59
C ASP A 220 3.94 -5.81 -25.84
N PRO A 221 3.71 -4.89 -26.80
CA PRO A 221 4.53 -4.84 -28.00
C PRO A 221 6.00 -4.55 -27.71
N VAL A 222 6.28 -3.66 -26.75
CA VAL A 222 7.65 -3.30 -26.34
C VAL A 222 8.25 -4.43 -25.51
N LEU A 223 7.50 -4.99 -24.56
CA LEU A 223 7.96 -6.06 -23.69
C LEU A 223 8.23 -7.37 -24.45
N GLN A 224 7.39 -7.73 -25.43
CA GLN A 224 7.62 -8.89 -26.29
C GLN A 224 8.86 -8.70 -27.18
N ARG A 225 9.12 -7.49 -27.66
CA ARG A 225 10.34 -7.18 -28.43
C ARG A 225 11.60 -7.36 -27.58
N LEU A 226 11.55 -6.97 -26.31
CA LEU A 226 12.69 -7.01 -25.39
C LEU A 226 12.94 -8.38 -24.76
N TYR A 227 11.87 -9.06 -24.33
CA TYR A 227 11.95 -10.28 -23.51
C TYR A 227 11.37 -11.52 -24.21
N GLY A 228 10.82 -11.36 -25.41
CA GLY A 228 10.17 -12.43 -26.17
C GLY A 228 8.70 -12.64 -25.78
N PRO A 229 7.93 -13.40 -26.58
CA PRO A 229 6.50 -13.61 -26.37
C PRO A 229 6.15 -14.44 -25.12
N ALA A 230 7.12 -15.19 -24.58
CA ALA A 230 6.96 -16.03 -23.40
C ALA A 230 7.41 -15.35 -22.09
N TYR A 231 7.57 -14.01 -22.09
CA TYR A 231 7.96 -13.30 -20.86
C TYR A 231 6.87 -13.40 -19.76
N LEU A 232 5.60 -13.59 -20.14
CA LEU A 232 4.47 -13.81 -19.24
C LEU A 232 3.56 -14.94 -19.75
N ASP A 233 3.75 -16.15 -19.24
CA ASP A 233 2.99 -17.34 -19.70
C ASP A 233 1.62 -17.52 -19.03
N GLN A 234 1.41 -16.91 -17.87
CA GLN A 234 0.25 -17.19 -17.01
C GLN A 234 -0.37 -15.91 -16.45
N GLU A 235 -1.69 -15.85 -16.41
CA GLU A 235 -2.46 -14.74 -15.84
C GLU A 235 -2.06 -14.44 -14.38
N LYS A 236 -1.73 -15.46 -13.59
CA LYS A 236 -1.28 -15.26 -12.20
C LYS A 236 0.05 -14.48 -12.08
N LYS A 237 0.85 -14.46 -13.15
CA LYS A 237 2.10 -13.70 -13.25
C LYS A 237 1.86 -12.25 -13.71
N LEU A 238 0.63 -11.87 -14.04
CA LEU A 238 0.29 -10.54 -14.53
C LEU A 238 0.88 -9.37 -13.70
N PRO A 239 0.89 -9.42 -12.35
CA PRO A 239 1.54 -8.38 -11.55
C PRO A 239 3.02 -8.16 -11.88
N LEU A 240 3.73 -9.21 -12.30
CA LEU A 240 5.15 -9.15 -12.69
C LEU A 240 5.39 -8.31 -13.95
N THR A 241 4.34 -7.92 -14.68
CA THR A 241 4.47 -6.87 -15.72
C THR A 241 5.14 -5.61 -15.16
N VAL A 242 4.87 -5.26 -13.90
CA VAL A 242 5.53 -4.14 -13.21
C VAL A 242 7.03 -4.37 -13.06
N GLU A 243 7.46 -5.61 -12.79
CA GLU A 243 8.89 -5.98 -12.70
C GLU A 243 9.61 -5.67 -14.00
N TYR A 244 9.04 -6.11 -15.14
CA TYR A 244 9.65 -5.88 -16.45
C TYR A 244 9.72 -4.40 -16.82
N ILE A 245 8.69 -3.61 -16.49
CA ILE A 245 8.69 -2.16 -16.70
C ILE A 245 9.80 -1.50 -15.88
N LEU A 246 9.87 -1.79 -14.57
CA LEU A 246 10.87 -1.20 -13.68
C LEU A 246 12.29 -1.67 -14.03
N MET A 247 12.45 -2.92 -14.47
CA MET A 247 13.74 -3.45 -14.92
C MET A 247 14.21 -2.76 -16.19
N THR A 248 13.33 -2.59 -17.18
CA THR A 248 13.65 -1.85 -18.41
C THR A 248 13.98 -0.39 -18.09
N PHE A 249 13.25 0.24 -17.17
CA PHE A 249 13.51 1.62 -16.75
C PHE A 249 14.83 1.79 -16.00
N ALA A 250 15.23 0.82 -15.17
CA ALA A 250 16.52 0.86 -14.50
C ALA A 250 17.70 0.67 -15.47
N GLU A 251 17.54 -0.14 -16.52
CA GLU A 251 18.58 -0.37 -17.53
C GLU A 251 18.68 0.76 -18.57
N ASP A 252 17.53 1.23 -19.07
CA ASP A 252 17.42 2.23 -20.13
C ASP A 252 16.40 3.32 -19.75
N PRO A 253 16.78 4.26 -18.85
CA PRO A 253 15.88 5.26 -18.30
C PRO A 253 15.45 6.35 -19.29
N ASP A 254 16.09 6.42 -20.46
CA ASP A 254 15.86 7.45 -21.48
C ASP A 254 15.32 6.88 -22.80
N GLY A 255 15.51 5.58 -23.07
CA GLY A 255 14.94 4.88 -24.22
C GLY A 255 13.67 4.10 -23.90
N ASP A 256 13.73 2.77 -24.04
CA ASP A 256 12.55 1.89 -23.96
C ASP A 256 11.90 1.91 -22.58
N GLY A 257 12.68 2.11 -21.51
CA GLY A 257 12.18 2.24 -20.16
C GLY A 257 11.31 3.49 -19.99
N ARG A 258 11.76 4.64 -20.54
CA ARG A 258 10.98 5.89 -20.51
C ARG A 258 9.69 5.75 -21.31
N GLU A 259 9.74 5.06 -22.45
CA GLU A 259 8.56 4.82 -23.27
C GLU A 259 7.52 3.96 -22.53
N LEU A 260 7.95 2.85 -21.91
CA LEU A 260 7.07 2.02 -21.09
C LEU A 260 6.40 2.80 -19.96
N MET A 261 7.17 3.66 -19.27
CA MET A 261 6.64 4.53 -18.22
C MET A 261 5.63 5.53 -18.76
N ARG A 262 5.88 6.14 -19.93
CA ARG A 262 4.93 7.06 -20.59
C ARG A 262 3.64 6.36 -21.00
N ILE A 263 3.73 5.18 -21.59
CA ILE A 263 2.57 4.37 -21.97
C ILE A 263 1.74 4.05 -20.72
N ALA A 264 2.37 3.54 -19.66
CA ALA A 264 1.71 3.21 -18.40
C ALA A 264 1.04 4.45 -17.76
N THR A 265 1.73 5.59 -17.74
CA THR A 265 1.21 6.87 -17.26
C THR A 265 -0.02 7.32 -18.04
N ARG A 266 0.03 7.28 -19.38
CA ARG A 266 -1.10 7.72 -20.22
C ARG A 266 -2.36 6.93 -19.91
N ASP A 267 -2.22 5.61 -19.78
CA ASP A 267 -3.35 4.75 -19.45
C ASP A 267 -3.83 4.93 -18.02
N LEU A 268 -2.93 5.11 -17.05
CA LEU A 268 -3.31 5.42 -15.68
C LEU A 268 -4.06 6.77 -15.59
N ASN A 269 -3.54 7.84 -16.20
CA ASN A 269 -4.20 9.14 -16.24
C ASN A 269 -5.59 9.03 -16.90
N ARG A 270 -5.71 8.29 -18.01
CA ARG A 270 -7.01 8.06 -18.67
C ARG A 270 -8.00 7.35 -17.75
N LEU A 271 -7.52 6.36 -17.01
CA LEU A 271 -8.35 5.61 -16.07
C LEU A 271 -8.79 6.47 -14.89
N VAL A 272 -7.86 7.20 -14.26
CA VAL A 272 -8.15 8.10 -13.13
C VAL A 272 -9.12 9.22 -13.54
N CYS A 273 -9.04 9.74 -14.77
CA CYS A 273 -9.99 10.74 -15.29
C CYS A 273 -11.41 10.21 -15.52
N GLN A 274 -11.64 8.89 -15.57
CA GLN A 274 -12.98 8.32 -15.70
C GLN A 274 -13.71 8.37 -14.35
N LYS A 275 -14.42 9.48 -14.11
CA LYS A 275 -15.23 9.71 -12.91
C LYS A 275 -16.13 8.52 -12.57
N GLY A 276 -16.15 8.12 -11.30
CA GLY A 276 -17.09 7.14 -10.73
C GLY A 276 -16.70 5.67 -10.91
N ILE A 277 -15.66 5.36 -11.68
CA ILE A 277 -15.17 3.99 -11.89
C ILE A 277 -14.04 3.66 -10.90
N TRP A 278 -13.19 4.64 -10.62
CA TRP A 278 -12.00 4.47 -9.78
C TRP A 278 -12.11 5.10 -8.41
N ASP A 279 -13.21 5.78 -8.09
CA ASP A 279 -13.53 6.24 -6.73
C ASP A 279 -14.53 5.31 -6.06
N VAL A 280 -14.84 4.15 -6.64
CA VAL A 280 -15.91 3.26 -6.16
C VAL A 280 -15.61 2.77 -4.74
N ALA A 281 -14.34 2.54 -4.38
CA ALA A 281 -14.00 2.13 -3.03
C ALA A 281 -14.28 3.26 -2.03
N ILE A 282 -13.87 4.48 -2.36
CA ILE A 282 -14.10 5.69 -1.55
C ILE A 282 -15.59 6.07 -1.52
N THR A 283 -16.29 5.96 -2.64
CA THR A 283 -17.72 6.23 -2.77
C THR A 283 -18.54 5.19 -2.00
N ALA A 284 -18.15 3.91 -2.06
CA ALA A 284 -18.77 2.85 -1.27
C ALA A 284 -18.51 3.09 0.22
N ALA A 285 -17.29 3.46 0.60
CA ALA A 285 -16.97 3.83 1.98
C ALA A 285 -17.80 5.04 2.43
N GLY A 286 -17.84 6.14 1.67
CA GLY A 286 -18.62 7.33 1.99
C GLY A 286 -20.12 7.06 2.11
N LYS A 287 -20.68 6.18 1.27
CA LYS A 287 -22.07 5.70 1.40
C LYS A 287 -22.30 4.82 2.62
N MET A 288 -21.29 4.06 3.06
CA MET A 288 -21.38 3.20 4.25
C MET A 288 -21.25 4.00 5.55
N TYR A 289 -20.47 5.09 5.58
CA TYR A 289 -20.22 5.88 6.80
C TYR A 289 -21.00 7.19 6.89
N GLY A 290 -21.67 7.63 5.82
CA GLY A 290 -22.41 8.89 5.81
C GLY A 290 -21.51 10.14 5.82
N SER A 291 -20.21 10.00 5.55
CA SER A 291 -19.21 11.07 5.50
C SER A 291 -18.55 11.16 4.13
N GLN A 292 -18.26 12.37 3.66
CA GLN A 292 -17.35 12.59 2.53
C GLN A 292 -15.92 12.40 3.05
N PHE A 293 -15.14 11.55 2.38
CA PHE A 293 -13.70 11.44 2.64
C PHE A 293 -13.04 12.66 1.99
N GLU A 294 -12.72 13.68 2.78
CA GLU A 294 -11.74 14.70 2.40
C GLU A 294 -10.38 14.19 2.88
N LEU A 295 -9.49 13.90 1.94
CA LEU A 295 -8.07 13.75 2.25
C LEU A 295 -7.49 15.17 2.23
N ASP A 296 -6.77 15.56 3.29
CA ASP A 296 -6.02 16.81 3.28
C ASP A 296 -5.10 16.83 2.07
N ASN A 297 -5.35 17.79 1.17
CA ASN A 297 -4.38 18.20 0.19
C ASN A 297 -3.23 18.82 0.99
N VAL A 298 -2.18 18.04 1.23
CA VAL A 298 -0.90 18.62 1.68
C VAL A 298 -0.43 19.53 0.55
N ASP A 299 -0.64 20.82 0.79
CA ASP A 299 -0.24 22.01 0.05
C ASP A 299 0.49 21.74 -1.28
N ASP A 300 -0.23 21.95 -2.38
CA ASP A 300 0.40 22.41 -3.61
C ASP A 300 0.96 23.80 -3.29
N ASP A 301 2.27 23.86 -3.00
CA ASP A 301 3.05 25.09 -3.13
C ASP A 301 3.02 25.44 -4.61
N ASP A 302 1.99 26.20 -5.01
CA ASP A 302 1.84 26.85 -6.30
C ASP A 302 2.97 27.86 -6.47
N GLY A 303 4.16 27.34 -6.76
CA GLY A 303 5.27 28.09 -7.32
C GLY A 303 4.87 28.56 -8.72
N ASP A 304 4.35 29.78 -8.76
CA ASP A 304 4.10 30.65 -9.90
C ASP A 304 4.87 30.24 -11.18
N LEU A 305 4.19 29.51 -12.08
CA LEU A 305 4.70 29.09 -13.40
C LEU A 305 4.53 30.18 -14.48
N SER A 306 4.56 31.46 -14.10
CA SER A 306 4.39 32.57 -15.04
C SER A 306 5.69 33.16 -15.59
N GLU A 307 6.83 32.44 -15.60
CA GLU A 307 8.03 32.89 -16.32
C GLU A 307 8.79 31.73 -16.98
N LEU A 308 8.38 31.36 -18.20
CA LEU A 308 9.24 30.65 -19.15
C LEU A 308 9.26 31.43 -20.48
N PRO A 309 10.43 31.86 -20.99
CA PRO A 309 10.52 32.53 -22.27
C PRO A 309 10.34 31.53 -23.44
N PRO A 310 9.84 31.99 -24.61
CA PRO A 310 9.56 31.12 -25.73
C PRO A 310 10.85 30.61 -26.42
N PRO A 311 10.78 29.47 -27.11
CA PRO A 311 11.96 28.81 -27.67
C PRO A 311 12.48 29.54 -28.92
N GLU A 312 13.80 29.67 -29.02
CA GLU A 312 14.53 29.89 -30.27
C GLU A 312 14.66 28.60 -31.09
#